data_AF-A0A1C6RUE8-F1
#
_entry.id   AF-A0A1C6RUE8-F1
#
_cell.length_a   1.000
_cell.length_b   1.000
_cell.length_c   1.000
_cell.angle_alpha   90.00
_cell.angle_beta   90.00
_cell.angle_gamma   90.00
#
_symmetry.space_group_name_H-M   'P 1'
#
loop_
_entity.id
_entity.type
_entity.pdbx_description
1 polymer ?
#
loop_
_entity_poly.entity_id
_entity_poly.type
_entity_poly.pdbx_seq_one_letter_code
_entity_poly.pdbx_strand_id
1 'polypeptide(L)'
;MRNFLDQVLAGPTLSDPVWQGIGAIAAVVSVGLYLWFEIWRRHQWQPGPTTTSARVRHFQLDEPSEEKAFYAELADSISKAKQSIYRSGRGFNHDAHESYGVQLISAEREALNRGVEVSRIQTSEPVIESWADGFANLLEMFPQKLKVFADPASPPLVNVGVIDPLSNQPVIQLLFETNEPDSNGSRSQGATAIFLYGQKSLAVSLAYQFSARTAKLAPMTAAAMRNLARSYIYFAYGSNTSTGQMRARVPGARPIGKAVLYGWKLNFRVSAPHFDDGFAAGVERSSDDDFVEGVAYSLSISDKRSLDEIEFGGYKPAIVNIKVDGEHVEAYVHVPLALSKRTDALPPIPYIELMIAGAKEYGLSNSLARLESMRERAYRKKASQVAGVQVQYKGLLQRMAIPDLFGVNEDTRHRSLSSDGVLYCRAGRLCCLVSSVGGRCWSSRCLIAASPASARAGEGP
;
A
#
# COMPACT_ATOMS: atom_id res chain seq x y z
N MET A 1 28.16 77.52 38.89
CA MET A 1 27.65 77.29 37.53
C MET A 1 28.66 77.77 36.46
N ARG A 2 29.89 77.22 36.46
CA ARG A 2 30.79 77.14 35.29
C ARG A 2 32.12 76.39 35.51
N ASN A 3 32.46 75.95 36.73
CA ASN A 3 33.70 75.18 37.00
C ASN A 3 33.49 73.77 37.60
N PHE A 4 32.25 73.27 37.66
CA PHE A 4 31.96 71.91 38.18
C PHE A 4 31.61 70.92 37.06
N LEU A 5 31.46 71.39 35.82
CA LEU A 5 31.10 70.60 34.65
C LEU A 5 32.32 70.15 33.81
N ASP A 6 33.52 70.67 34.07
CA ASP A 6 34.76 70.29 33.36
C ASP A 6 35.63 69.26 34.12
N GLN A 7 35.27 68.88 35.35
CA GLN A 7 35.99 67.85 36.12
C GLN A 7 35.34 66.45 36.10
N VAL A 8 34.12 66.32 35.58
CA VAL A 8 33.40 65.02 35.54
C VAL A 8 33.49 64.34 34.17
N LEU A 9 34.00 65.04 33.14
CA LEU A 9 34.18 64.53 31.78
C LEU A 9 35.58 63.96 31.48
N ALA A 10 36.47 63.89 32.48
CA ALA A 10 37.68 63.09 32.41
C ALA A 10 37.40 61.67 32.92
N GLY A 11 36.69 60.88 32.12
CA GLY A 11 36.40 59.48 32.44
C GLY A 11 37.69 58.65 32.50
N PRO A 12 37.84 57.70 33.46
CA PRO A 12 38.89 56.70 33.38
C PRO A 12 38.60 55.80 32.18
N THR A 13 39.57 55.73 31.28
CA THR A 13 39.59 54.87 30.11
C THR A 13 39.38 53.41 30.51
N LEU A 14 38.53 52.69 29.76
CA LEU A 14 38.21 51.25 29.87
C LEU A 14 39.42 50.29 29.63
N SER A 15 40.65 50.79 29.77
CA SER A 15 41.92 50.10 29.56
C SER A 15 42.67 49.75 30.85
N ASP A 16 42.04 49.97 32.02
CA ASP A 16 42.63 49.64 33.32
C ASP A 16 42.35 48.16 33.68
N PRO A 17 43.38 47.31 33.87
CA PRO A 17 43.23 45.87 34.10
C PRO A 17 42.41 45.52 35.35
N VAL A 18 42.27 46.44 36.31
CA VAL A 18 41.42 46.23 37.50
C VAL A 18 39.94 46.17 37.12
N TRP A 19 39.48 46.99 36.17
CA TRP A 19 38.08 47.03 35.74
C TRP A 19 37.71 45.89 34.79
N GLN A 20 38.67 45.38 33.99
CA GLN A 20 38.48 44.15 33.22
C GLN A 20 38.36 42.91 34.13
N GLY A 21 39.11 42.88 35.24
CA GLY A 21 38.98 41.84 36.27
C GLY A 21 37.62 41.86 36.95
N ILE A 22 37.10 43.03 37.32
CA ILE A 22 35.77 43.18 37.93
C ILE A 22 34.65 42.78 36.95
N GLY A 23 34.76 43.14 35.67
CA GLY A 23 33.82 42.73 34.63
C GLY A 23 33.78 41.21 34.39
N ALA A 24 34.94 40.56 34.39
CA ALA A 24 35.03 39.10 34.28
C ALA A 24 34.43 38.38 35.50
N ILE A 25 34.67 38.90 36.71
CA ILE A 25 34.08 38.35 37.95
C ILE A 25 32.56 38.51 37.93
N ALA A 26 32.03 39.66 37.52
CA ALA A 26 30.59 39.88 37.41
C ALA A 26 29.91 38.94 36.39
N ALA A 27 30.58 38.65 35.26
CA ALA A 27 30.07 37.71 34.27
C ALA A 27 30.06 36.27 34.80
N VAL A 28 31.12 35.83 35.48
CA VAL A 28 31.18 34.48 36.09
C VAL A 28 30.13 34.32 37.19
N VAL A 29 29.94 35.35 38.03
CA VAL A 29 28.88 35.34 39.05
C VAL A 29 27.48 35.29 38.42
N SER A 30 27.26 36.03 37.32
CA SER A 30 25.97 36.02 36.61
C SER A 30 25.68 34.67 35.96
N VAL A 31 26.67 34.03 35.36
CA VAL A 31 26.55 32.66 34.81
C VAL A 31 26.36 31.65 35.93
N GLY A 32 27.07 31.80 37.05
CA GLY A 32 26.89 30.96 38.24
C GLY A 32 25.49 31.08 38.84
N LEU A 33 24.95 32.30 38.95
CA LEU A 33 23.59 32.54 39.42
C LEU A 33 22.54 32.03 38.42
N TYR A 34 22.78 32.18 37.11
CA TYR A 34 21.89 31.62 36.09
C TYR A 34 21.89 30.09 36.11
N LEU A 35 23.06 29.45 36.19
CA LEU A 35 23.18 27.99 36.31
C LEU A 35 22.60 27.49 37.63
N TRP A 36 22.83 28.19 38.73
CA TRP A 36 22.24 27.85 40.03
C TRP A 36 20.72 28.01 40.01
N PHE A 37 20.19 29.08 39.42
CA PHE A 37 18.76 29.27 39.21
C PHE A 37 18.17 28.19 38.30
N GLU A 38 18.88 27.77 37.25
CA GLU A 38 18.38 26.75 36.33
C GLU A 38 18.49 25.33 36.90
N ILE A 39 19.50 25.05 37.72
CA ILE A 39 19.62 23.82 38.52
C ILE A 39 18.55 23.80 39.62
N TRP A 40 18.33 24.93 40.30
CA TRP A 40 17.28 25.09 41.29
C TRP A 40 15.89 24.94 40.66
N ARG A 41 15.64 25.52 39.48
CA ARG A 41 14.42 25.34 38.69
C ARG A 41 14.20 23.88 38.28
N ARG A 42 15.26 23.17 37.87
CA ARG A 42 15.21 21.74 37.55
C ARG A 42 15.01 20.85 38.79
N HIS A 43 15.51 21.25 39.96
CA HIS A 43 15.31 20.54 41.23
C HIS A 43 13.98 20.89 41.93
N GLN A 44 13.44 22.09 41.72
CA GLN A 44 12.12 22.53 42.18
C GLN A 44 10.99 22.08 41.24
N TRP A 45 11.32 21.55 40.05
CA TRP A 45 10.39 20.73 39.29
C TRP A 45 10.25 19.37 39.98
N GLN A 46 9.56 19.38 41.10
CA GLN A 46 8.78 18.24 41.51
C GLN A 46 7.51 18.28 40.66
N PRO A 47 7.08 17.19 40.00
CA PRO A 47 5.70 17.13 39.56
C PRO A 47 4.87 17.40 40.82
N GLY A 48 4.09 18.48 40.82
CA GLY A 48 3.08 18.68 41.86
C GLY A 48 2.26 17.39 41.97
N PRO A 49 1.61 17.09 43.11
CA PRO A 49 0.84 15.88 43.25
C PRO A 49 -0.33 15.90 42.24
N THR A 50 -0.09 15.34 41.05
CA THR A 50 -1.10 15.02 40.06
C THR A 50 -1.72 13.70 40.48
N THR A 51 -2.52 13.76 41.55
CA THR A 51 -3.41 12.66 41.93
C THR A 51 -4.64 12.62 41.02
N THR A 52 -4.38 12.29 39.76
CA THR A 52 -5.17 11.32 39.01
C THR A 52 -4.14 10.50 38.26
N SER A 53 -3.59 9.49 38.93
CA SER A 53 -2.67 8.55 38.31
C SER A 53 -3.35 7.99 37.07
N ALA A 54 -2.79 8.27 35.90
CA ALA A 54 -3.18 7.67 34.65
C ALA A 54 -3.28 6.15 34.84
N ARG A 55 -4.48 5.59 34.75
CA ARG A 55 -4.63 4.14 34.81
C ARG A 55 -4.38 3.61 33.40
N VAL A 56 -3.44 2.69 33.29
CA VAL A 56 -3.18 1.96 32.05
C VAL A 56 -3.63 0.52 32.27
N ARG A 57 -4.41 -0.01 31.33
CA ARG A 57 -4.69 -1.45 31.25
C ARG A 57 -4.16 -1.96 29.93
N HIS A 58 -3.64 -3.18 29.94
CA HIS A 58 -3.21 -3.87 28.74
C HIS A 58 -3.87 -5.25 28.68
N PHE A 59 -4.02 -5.76 27.46
CA PHE A 59 -4.59 -7.08 27.17
C PHE A 59 -3.75 -7.76 26.11
N GLN A 60 -3.51 -9.06 26.30
CA GLN A 60 -2.85 -9.93 25.32
C GLN A 60 -3.91 -10.74 24.58
N LEU A 61 -4.17 -10.40 23.32
CA LEU A 61 -5.31 -10.97 22.57
C LEU A 61 -5.02 -12.32 21.92
N ASP A 62 -3.84 -12.90 22.18
CA ASP A 62 -3.55 -14.29 21.85
C ASP A 62 -4.20 -15.28 22.83
N GLU A 63 -4.58 -14.82 24.03
CA GLU A 63 -5.36 -15.59 24.99
C GLU A 63 -6.88 -15.30 24.86
N PRO A 64 -7.75 -16.30 24.62
CA PRO A 64 -9.19 -16.09 24.46
C PRO A 64 -9.88 -15.42 25.65
N SER A 65 -9.36 -15.61 26.87
CA SER A 65 -9.91 -15.03 28.10
C SER A 65 -9.65 -13.51 28.15
N GLU A 66 -8.44 -13.09 27.81
CA GLU A 66 -7.99 -11.70 27.71
C GLU A 66 -8.66 -10.99 26.54
N GLU A 67 -8.83 -11.66 25.40
CA GLU A 67 -9.57 -11.11 24.26
C GLU A 67 -11.03 -10.82 24.65
N LYS A 68 -11.69 -11.76 25.32
CA LYS A 68 -13.05 -11.56 25.82
C LYS A 68 -13.11 -10.42 26.83
N ALA A 69 -12.14 -10.32 27.74
CA ALA A 69 -12.06 -9.25 28.73
C ALA A 69 -11.85 -7.87 28.07
N PHE A 70 -11.02 -7.81 27.01
CA PHE A 70 -10.81 -6.62 26.21
C PHE A 70 -12.12 -6.13 25.57
N TYR A 71 -12.85 -7.00 24.85
CA TYR A 71 -14.10 -6.60 24.21
C TYR A 71 -15.19 -6.23 25.23
N ALA A 72 -15.22 -6.90 26.39
CA ALA A 72 -16.10 -6.52 27.48
C ALA A 72 -15.79 -5.12 28.04
N GLU A 73 -14.51 -4.78 28.26
CA GLU A 73 -14.13 -3.44 28.71
C GLU A 73 -14.37 -2.37 27.64
N LEU A 74 -14.17 -2.71 26.37
CA LEU A 74 -14.46 -1.81 25.25
C LEU A 74 -15.96 -1.51 25.16
N ALA A 75 -16.81 -2.54 25.20
CA ALA A 75 -18.25 -2.39 25.19
C ALA A 75 -18.73 -1.60 26.42
N ASP A 76 -18.20 -1.89 27.61
CA ASP A 76 -18.53 -1.15 28.83
C ASP A 76 -18.17 0.35 28.70
N SER A 77 -16.97 0.66 28.21
CA SER A 77 -16.50 2.04 28.03
C SER A 77 -17.37 2.81 27.03
N ILE A 78 -17.75 2.17 25.92
CA ILE A 78 -18.65 2.75 24.91
C ILE A 78 -20.04 2.97 25.50
N SER A 79 -20.60 1.94 26.13
CA SER A 79 -21.95 1.98 26.72
C SER A 79 -22.06 2.98 27.87
N LYS A 80 -20.96 3.48 28.44
CA LYS A 80 -20.92 4.51 29.49
C LYS A 80 -20.54 5.91 29.00
N ALA A 81 -20.26 6.06 27.70
CA ALA A 81 -19.96 7.36 27.10
C ALA A 81 -21.10 8.36 27.33
N LYS A 82 -20.74 9.64 27.47
CA LYS A 82 -21.66 10.74 27.82
C LYS A 82 -21.72 11.84 26.77
N GLN A 83 -20.66 12.04 26.00
CA GLN A 83 -20.51 13.17 25.09
C GLN A 83 -20.25 12.71 23.66
N SER A 84 -19.11 12.08 23.42
CA SER A 84 -18.70 11.71 22.07
C SER A 84 -17.76 10.51 22.03
N ILE A 85 -17.85 9.76 20.95
CA ILE A 85 -17.05 8.58 20.66
C ILE A 85 -16.44 8.76 19.28
N TYR A 86 -15.11 8.61 19.19
CA TYR A 86 -14.37 8.54 17.94
C TYR A 86 -13.73 7.16 17.87
N ARG A 87 -14.04 6.38 16.84
CA ARG A 87 -13.48 5.03 16.69
C ARG A 87 -13.02 4.78 15.28
N SER A 88 -11.92 4.06 15.15
CA SER A 88 -11.48 3.47 13.90
C SER A 88 -11.23 2.00 14.09
N GLY A 89 -11.35 1.24 13.01
CA GLY A 89 -10.88 -0.14 13.01
C GLY A 89 -11.44 -0.97 11.88
N ARG A 90 -10.90 -2.18 11.79
CA ARG A 90 -11.20 -3.15 10.73
C ARG A 90 -12.62 -3.72 10.80
N GLY A 91 -13.26 -3.65 11.97
CA GLY A 91 -14.50 -4.40 12.21
C GLY A 91 -14.22 -5.90 12.22
N PHE A 92 -15.23 -6.71 11.94
CA PHE A 92 -15.13 -8.16 11.98
C PHE A 92 -15.33 -8.75 10.59
N ASN A 93 -14.49 -9.72 10.22
CA ASN A 93 -14.48 -10.36 8.91
C ASN A 93 -14.54 -11.91 8.99
N HIS A 94 -14.75 -12.44 10.20
CA HIS A 94 -14.89 -13.87 10.49
C HIS A 94 -15.96 -14.12 11.56
N ASP A 95 -16.72 -15.19 11.39
CA ASP A 95 -17.84 -15.55 12.27
C ASP A 95 -17.43 -15.86 13.71
N ALA A 96 -16.18 -16.31 13.91
CA ALA A 96 -15.63 -16.60 15.24
C ALA A 96 -15.71 -15.41 16.21
N HIS A 97 -15.72 -14.18 15.69
CA HIS A 97 -15.79 -12.95 16.49
C HIS A 97 -17.13 -12.20 16.33
N GLU A 98 -18.13 -12.83 15.72
CA GLU A 98 -19.45 -12.23 15.50
C GLU A 98 -20.08 -11.75 16.82
N SER A 99 -19.94 -12.53 17.89
CA SER A 99 -20.47 -12.17 19.22
C SER A 99 -19.90 -10.86 19.77
N TYR A 100 -18.61 -10.60 19.56
CA TYR A 100 -17.98 -9.32 19.92
C TYR A 100 -18.50 -8.18 19.04
N GLY A 101 -18.74 -8.46 17.75
CA GLY A 101 -19.37 -7.53 16.82
C GLY A 101 -20.75 -7.07 17.31
N VAL A 102 -21.61 -8.03 17.61
CA VAL A 102 -22.97 -7.78 18.14
C VAL A 102 -22.91 -7.00 19.45
N GLN A 103 -22.00 -7.36 20.37
CA GLN A 103 -21.82 -6.66 21.64
C GLN A 103 -21.43 -5.20 21.45
N LEU A 104 -20.47 -4.91 20.57
CA LEU A 104 -20.02 -3.55 20.29
C LEU A 104 -21.10 -2.70 19.61
N ILE A 105 -21.86 -3.28 18.67
CA ILE A 105 -23.01 -2.62 18.04
C ILE A 105 -24.08 -2.29 19.08
N SER A 106 -24.35 -3.18 20.03
CA SER A 106 -25.28 -2.93 21.13
C SER A 106 -24.81 -1.80 22.03
N ALA A 107 -23.52 -1.79 22.41
CA ALA A 107 -22.95 -0.74 23.24
C ALA A 107 -23.02 0.65 22.55
N GLU A 108 -22.73 0.72 21.24
CA GLU A 108 -22.87 1.96 20.49
C GLU A 108 -24.34 2.39 20.36
N ARG A 109 -25.28 1.45 20.17
CA ARG A 109 -26.72 1.74 20.21
C ARG A 109 -27.14 2.37 21.53
N GLU A 110 -26.67 1.84 22.66
CA GLU A 110 -26.97 2.39 23.98
C GLU A 110 -26.43 3.81 24.15
N ALA A 111 -25.20 4.08 23.69
CA ALA A 111 -24.62 5.42 23.70
C ALA A 111 -25.44 6.39 22.82
N LEU A 112 -25.77 5.99 21.60
CA LEU A 112 -26.58 6.77 20.65
C LEU A 112 -27.98 7.08 21.21
N ASN A 113 -28.62 6.13 21.88
CA ASN A 113 -29.91 6.31 22.57
C ASN A 113 -29.86 7.41 23.64
N ARG A 114 -28.70 7.62 24.27
CA ARG A 114 -28.49 8.72 25.25
C ARG A 114 -28.05 10.03 24.60
N GLY A 115 -28.00 10.10 23.27
CA GLY A 115 -27.64 11.30 22.51
C GLY A 115 -26.14 11.52 22.31
N VAL A 116 -25.30 10.53 22.63
CA VAL A 116 -23.85 10.56 22.38
C VAL A 116 -23.58 10.63 20.88
N GLU A 117 -22.62 11.45 20.48
CA GLU A 117 -22.19 11.55 19.08
C GLU A 117 -21.11 10.51 18.76
N VAL A 118 -21.31 9.74 17.70
CA VAL A 118 -20.39 8.66 17.30
C VAL A 118 -19.85 8.94 15.91
N SER A 119 -18.52 9.01 15.81
CA SER A 119 -17.79 9.11 14.55
C SER A 119 -16.92 7.86 14.37
N ARG A 120 -17.19 7.09 13.32
CA ARG A 120 -16.53 5.82 13.05
C ARG A 120 -15.79 5.84 11.70
N ILE A 121 -14.54 5.42 11.68
CA ILE A 121 -13.77 5.15 10.46
C ILE A 121 -13.59 3.64 10.27
N GLN A 122 -14.19 3.10 9.24
CA GLN A 122 -14.05 1.71 8.81
C GLN A 122 -12.79 1.59 7.94
N THR A 123 -11.82 0.80 8.40
CA THR A 123 -10.46 0.78 7.80
C THR A 123 -10.19 -0.46 6.95
N SER A 124 -11.14 -1.38 6.84
CA SER A 124 -11.01 -2.56 5.98
C SER A 124 -12.34 -3.09 5.48
N GLU A 125 -12.26 -3.88 4.43
CA GLU A 125 -13.33 -4.68 3.85
C GLU A 125 -12.72 -5.98 3.27
N PRO A 126 -13.50 -7.07 3.11
CA PRO A 126 -14.91 -7.21 3.50
C PRO A 126 -15.09 -7.36 5.02
N VAL A 127 -16.32 -7.17 5.49
CA VAL A 127 -16.77 -7.45 6.87
C VAL A 127 -17.87 -8.52 6.86
N ILE A 128 -18.17 -9.13 8.01
CA ILE A 128 -19.31 -10.04 8.14
C ILE A 128 -20.65 -9.30 8.00
N GLU A 129 -21.68 -10.00 7.53
CA GLU A 129 -23.00 -9.43 7.26
C GLU A 129 -23.63 -8.79 8.51
N SER A 130 -23.58 -9.48 9.66
CA SER A 130 -24.13 -8.96 10.93
C SER A 130 -23.47 -7.66 11.38
N TRP A 131 -22.19 -7.45 11.07
CA TRP A 131 -21.49 -6.19 11.33
C TRP A 131 -21.99 -5.07 10.41
N ALA A 132 -22.06 -5.36 9.10
CA ALA A 132 -22.51 -4.40 8.11
C ALA A 132 -23.96 -3.97 8.34
N ASP A 133 -24.86 -4.93 8.56
CA ASP A 133 -26.27 -4.68 8.84
C ASP A 133 -26.48 -3.99 10.18
N GLY A 134 -25.74 -4.39 11.22
CA GLY A 134 -25.82 -3.76 12.53
C GLY A 134 -25.55 -2.24 12.45
N PHE A 135 -24.45 -1.85 11.81
CA PHE A 135 -24.12 -0.43 11.60
C PHE A 135 -25.04 0.27 10.60
N ALA A 136 -25.49 -0.41 9.55
CA ALA A 136 -26.45 0.15 8.61
C ALA A 136 -27.77 0.52 9.32
N ASN A 137 -28.25 -0.36 10.20
CA ASN A 137 -29.44 -0.11 11.01
C ASN A 137 -29.20 1.06 11.99
N LEU A 138 -28.01 1.17 12.60
CA LEU A 138 -27.68 2.33 13.43
C LEU A 138 -27.66 3.64 12.62
N LEU A 139 -27.14 3.63 11.40
CA LEU A 139 -27.13 4.80 10.51
C LEU A 139 -28.57 5.24 10.15
N GLU A 140 -29.48 4.29 9.94
CA GLU A 140 -30.90 4.56 9.67
C GLU A 140 -31.63 5.12 10.89
N MET A 141 -31.35 4.60 12.09
CA MET A 141 -31.98 5.07 13.34
C MET A 141 -31.41 6.39 13.85
N PHE A 142 -30.11 6.66 13.64
CA PHE A 142 -29.40 7.81 14.20
C PHE A 142 -28.65 8.65 13.15
N PRO A 143 -29.29 9.10 12.05
CA PRO A 143 -28.61 9.73 10.91
C PRO A 143 -27.91 11.05 11.24
N GLN A 144 -28.29 11.72 12.34
CA GLN A 144 -27.67 12.97 12.80
C GLN A 144 -26.56 12.75 13.84
N LYS A 145 -26.51 11.58 14.49
CA LYS A 145 -25.64 11.31 15.64
C LYS A 145 -24.56 10.28 15.35
N LEU A 146 -24.79 9.35 14.42
CA LEU A 146 -23.79 8.42 13.92
C LEU A 146 -23.30 8.86 12.54
N LYS A 147 -21.98 8.97 12.39
CA LYS A 147 -21.32 9.12 11.09
C LYS A 147 -20.29 8.00 10.92
N VAL A 148 -20.42 7.24 9.85
CA VAL A 148 -19.46 6.20 9.47
C VAL A 148 -18.74 6.64 8.19
N PHE A 149 -17.44 6.45 8.11
CA PHE A 149 -16.57 6.79 6.98
C PHE A 149 -15.77 5.56 6.55
N ALA A 150 -15.44 5.42 5.27
CA ALA A 150 -14.53 4.39 4.78
C ALA A 150 -13.15 5.01 4.51
N ASP A 151 -12.09 4.36 5.00
CA ASP A 151 -10.71 4.77 4.78
C ASP A 151 -9.72 3.58 4.77
N PRO A 152 -9.73 2.77 3.69
CA PRO A 152 -8.89 1.59 3.58
C PRO A 152 -7.40 1.91 3.28
N ALA A 153 -7.07 3.13 2.85
CA ALA A 153 -5.78 3.49 2.26
C ALA A 153 -4.71 3.93 3.29
N SER A 154 -4.48 3.14 4.34
CA SER A 154 -3.48 3.39 5.39
C SER A 154 -3.76 4.61 6.29
N PRO A 155 -4.77 4.55 7.17
CA PRO A 155 -5.05 5.66 8.08
C PRO A 155 -3.96 5.76 9.17
N PRO A 156 -3.58 6.97 9.61
CA PRO A 156 -2.69 7.17 10.76
C PRO A 156 -3.31 6.70 12.09
N LEU A 157 -4.59 6.35 12.09
CA LEU A 157 -5.38 5.95 13.25
C LEU A 157 -6.04 4.59 12.95
N VAL A 158 -5.28 3.50 12.87
CA VAL A 158 -5.85 2.14 12.78
C VAL A 158 -6.14 1.63 14.18
N ASN A 159 -7.36 1.11 14.40
CA ASN A 159 -7.83 0.54 15.67
C ASN A 159 -7.64 1.46 16.90
N VAL A 160 -8.02 2.73 16.75
CA VAL A 160 -7.99 3.72 17.83
C VAL A 160 -9.42 4.06 18.26
N GLY A 161 -9.69 4.04 19.55
CA GLY A 161 -10.91 4.53 20.17
C GLY A 161 -10.62 5.70 21.10
N VAL A 162 -11.43 6.76 21.04
CA VAL A 162 -11.38 7.89 21.96
C VAL A 162 -12.79 8.18 22.43
N ILE A 163 -13.02 8.10 23.74
CA ILE A 163 -14.32 8.29 24.37
C ILE A 163 -14.25 9.48 25.30
N ASP A 164 -15.21 10.40 25.14
CA ASP A 164 -15.40 11.62 25.91
C ASP A 164 -14.12 12.44 26.09
N PRO A 165 -13.45 12.86 24.99
CA PRO A 165 -12.13 13.50 25.04
C PRO A 165 -12.10 14.80 25.86
N LEU A 166 -13.24 15.50 25.99
CA LEU A 166 -13.36 16.75 26.74
C LEU A 166 -13.69 16.54 28.22
N SER A 167 -14.02 15.31 28.63
CA SER A 167 -14.34 14.98 30.02
C SER A 167 -13.12 15.02 30.93
N ASN A 168 -13.34 14.84 32.23
CA ASN A 168 -12.26 14.71 33.21
C ASN A 168 -11.66 13.30 33.26
N GLN A 169 -12.34 12.32 32.65
CA GLN A 169 -11.92 10.91 32.63
C GLN A 169 -12.11 10.33 31.23
N PRO A 170 -11.41 10.86 30.20
CA PRO A 170 -11.49 10.30 28.87
C PRO A 170 -10.87 8.90 28.85
N VAL A 171 -11.34 8.09 27.90
CA VAL A 171 -10.81 6.75 27.65
C VAL A 171 -10.21 6.73 26.25
N ILE A 172 -8.96 6.27 26.16
CA ILE A 172 -8.30 6.02 24.88
C ILE A 172 -8.04 4.53 24.78
N GLN A 173 -8.52 3.90 23.72
CA GLN A 173 -8.24 2.51 23.38
C GLN A 173 -7.33 2.47 22.16
N LEU A 174 -6.26 1.70 22.24
CA LEU A 174 -5.33 1.42 21.14
C LEU A 174 -5.22 -0.08 20.97
N LEU A 175 -5.21 -0.56 19.74
CA LEU A 175 -5.02 -1.98 19.41
C LEU A 175 -3.92 -2.09 18.36
N PHE A 176 -2.86 -2.79 18.72
CA PHE A 176 -1.71 -3.08 17.89
C PHE A 176 -1.85 -4.50 17.35
N GLU A 177 -1.76 -4.66 16.04
CA GLU A 177 -1.90 -5.94 15.37
C GLU A 177 -0.64 -6.23 14.58
N THR A 178 -0.20 -7.48 14.57
CA THR A 178 0.86 -7.93 13.66
C THR A 178 0.28 -8.16 12.26
N ASN A 179 1.10 -7.82 11.26
CA ASN A 179 0.80 -8.07 9.84
C ASN A 179 1.37 -9.41 9.36
N GLU A 180 1.73 -10.35 10.25
CA GLU A 180 2.30 -11.62 9.80
C GLU A 180 1.21 -12.50 9.17
N PRO A 181 1.37 -12.87 7.89
CA PRO A 181 0.48 -13.83 7.26
C PRO A 181 0.78 -15.22 7.85
N ASP A 182 -0.17 -15.78 8.60
CA ASP A 182 -0.09 -17.19 9.00
C ASP A 182 0.04 -18.07 7.73
N SER A 183 0.76 -19.19 7.85
CA SER A 183 0.94 -20.18 6.77
C SER A 183 -0.38 -20.73 6.20
N ASN A 184 -1.49 -20.55 6.93
CA ASN A 184 -2.86 -20.89 6.54
C ASN A 184 -3.76 -19.67 6.28
N GLY A 185 -3.22 -18.45 6.21
CA GLY A 185 -3.95 -17.24 5.83
C GLY A 185 -5.08 -16.80 6.79
N SER A 186 -5.16 -17.37 8.00
CA SER A 186 -6.33 -17.22 8.88
C SER A 186 -6.08 -16.50 10.21
N ARG A 187 -4.86 -16.02 10.51
CA ARG A 187 -4.60 -15.30 11.76
C ARG A 187 -3.62 -14.14 11.56
N SER A 188 -4.02 -12.93 11.99
CA SER A 188 -3.06 -12.01 12.61
C SER A 188 -2.76 -12.61 13.99
N GLN A 189 -1.61 -13.26 14.15
CA GLN A 189 -1.18 -13.82 15.43
C GLN A 189 -0.43 -12.76 16.24
N GLY A 190 -0.98 -12.41 17.41
CA GLY A 190 -0.40 -11.45 18.35
C GLY A 190 -0.98 -10.06 18.15
N ALA A 191 -1.99 -9.72 18.95
CA ALA A 191 -2.46 -8.35 19.06
C ALA A 191 -2.45 -7.93 20.53
N THR A 192 -1.93 -6.74 20.81
CA THR A 192 -1.91 -6.15 22.15
C THR A 192 -2.84 -4.96 22.14
N ALA A 193 -3.75 -4.90 23.11
CA ALA A 193 -4.62 -3.76 23.30
C ALA A 193 -4.28 -3.00 24.58
N ILE A 194 -4.42 -1.67 24.54
CA ILE A 194 -4.15 -0.79 25.68
C ILE A 194 -5.32 0.16 25.87
N PHE A 195 -5.74 0.32 27.12
CA PHE A 195 -6.63 1.40 27.56
C PHE A 195 -5.84 2.41 28.41
N LEU A 196 -5.97 3.69 28.07
CA LEU A 196 -5.45 4.81 28.84
C LEU A 196 -6.62 5.63 29.40
N TYR A 197 -6.67 5.75 30.72
CA TYR A 197 -7.70 6.50 31.43
C TYR A 197 -7.16 7.85 31.92
N GLY A 198 -7.99 8.90 31.80
CA GLY A 198 -7.68 10.21 32.34
C GLY A 198 -6.68 11.05 31.51
N GLN A 199 -6.24 10.54 30.36
CA GLN A 199 -5.25 11.19 29.49
C GLN A 199 -5.86 12.27 28.59
N LYS A 200 -6.27 13.40 29.20
CA LYS A 200 -7.05 14.46 28.52
C LYS A 200 -6.33 15.11 27.33
N SER A 201 -5.09 15.53 27.48
CA SER A 201 -4.34 16.19 26.39
C SER A 201 -4.20 15.28 25.17
N LEU A 202 -3.88 14.00 25.40
CA LEU A 202 -3.77 13.00 24.34
C LEU A 202 -5.12 12.70 23.71
N ALA A 203 -6.19 12.54 24.50
CA ALA A 203 -7.54 12.28 24.00
C ALA A 203 -8.04 13.41 23.09
N VAL A 204 -7.83 14.66 23.49
CA VAL A 204 -8.17 15.84 22.67
C VAL A 204 -7.37 15.87 21.38
N SER A 205 -6.05 15.59 21.43
CA SER A 205 -5.21 15.54 20.24
C SER A 205 -5.67 14.46 19.25
N LEU A 206 -5.96 13.25 19.73
CA LEU A 206 -6.46 12.16 18.89
C LEU A 206 -7.84 12.47 18.30
N ALA A 207 -8.76 13.04 19.09
CA ALA A 207 -10.08 13.46 18.61
C ALA A 207 -9.98 14.56 17.53
N TYR A 208 -9.03 15.49 17.67
CA TYR A 208 -8.73 16.49 16.64
C TYR A 208 -8.23 15.83 15.35
N GLN A 209 -7.31 14.87 15.44
CA GLN A 209 -6.81 14.13 14.28
C GLN A 209 -7.93 13.33 13.58
N PHE A 210 -8.81 12.69 14.34
CA PHE A 210 -10.02 12.05 13.81
C PHE A 210 -10.86 13.04 13.02
N SER A 211 -11.19 14.18 13.64
CA SER A 211 -12.03 15.21 13.03
C SER A 211 -11.41 15.74 11.73
N ALA A 212 -10.11 16.03 11.75
CA ALA A 212 -9.36 16.49 10.58
C ALA A 212 -9.31 15.44 9.45
N ARG A 213 -9.27 14.15 9.78
CA ARG A 213 -9.32 13.07 8.78
C ARG A 213 -10.72 12.92 8.20
N THR A 214 -11.75 12.85 9.04
CA THR A 214 -13.14 12.69 8.59
C THR A 214 -13.65 13.87 7.77
N ALA A 215 -13.10 15.08 7.97
CA ALA A 215 -13.42 16.25 7.14
C ALA A 215 -13.01 16.07 5.65
N LYS A 216 -12.13 15.11 5.34
CA LYS A 216 -11.68 14.78 3.98
C LYS A 216 -12.39 13.57 3.38
N LEU A 217 -13.30 12.94 4.14
CA LEU A 217 -13.98 11.71 3.75
C LEU A 217 -15.49 11.98 3.59
N ALA A 218 -16.10 11.29 2.63
CA ALA A 218 -17.56 11.29 2.51
C ALA A 218 -18.17 10.33 3.54
N PRO A 219 -19.22 10.73 4.28
CA PRO A 219 -19.94 9.82 5.15
C PRO A 219 -20.64 8.74 4.33
N MET A 220 -20.64 7.51 4.84
CA MET A 220 -21.29 6.36 4.23
C MET A 220 -22.80 6.40 4.45
N THR A 221 -23.55 5.93 3.46
CA THR A 221 -24.96 5.61 3.61
C THR A 221 -25.13 4.21 4.21
N ALA A 222 -26.32 3.91 4.75
CA ALA A 222 -26.64 2.55 5.21
C ALA A 222 -26.46 1.50 4.10
N ALA A 223 -26.86 1.83 2.86
CA ALA A 223 -26.64 0.95 1.70
C ALA A 223 -25.15 0.73 1.40
N ALA A 224 -24.32 1.77 1.51
CA ALA A 224 -22.87 1.64 1.37
C ALA A 224 -22.27 0.78 2.50
N MET A 225 -22.79 0.88 3.72
CA MET A 225 -22.36 0.04 4.84
C MET A 225 -22.68 -1.44 4.59
N ARG A 226 -23.90 -1.77 4.15
CA ARG A 226 -24.29 -3.15 3.79
C ARG A 226 -23.43 -3.72 2.66
N ASN A 227 -23.01 -2.89 1.71
CA ASN A 227 -22.14 -3.31 0.61
C ASN A 227 -20.74 -3.75 1.08
N LEU A 228 -20.28 -3.39 2.28
CA LEU A 228 -19.00 -3.86 2.81
C LEU A 228 -18.98 -5.37 3.12
N ALA A 229 -20.15 -6.00 3.30
CA ALA A 229 -20.25 -7.44 3.47
C ALA A 229 -20.40 -8.20 2.14
N ARG A 230 -20.60 -7.50 1.03
CA ARG A 230 -20.76 -8.14 -0.28
C ARG A 230 -19.41 -8.55 -0.83
N SER A 231 -19.38 -9.74 -1.41
CA SER A 231 -18.30 -10.19 -2.28
C SER A 231 -18.79 -10.27 -3.73
N TYR A 232 -17.88 -10.00 -4.66
CA TYR A 232 -18.09 -10.12 -6.09
C TYR A 232 -17.16 -11.19 -6.66
N ILE A 233 -17.73 -12.13 -7.41
CA ILE A 233 -16.94 -13.14 -8.12
C ILE A 233 -16.44 -12.52 -9.43
N TYR A 234 -15.13 -12.41 -9.58
CA TYR A 234 -14.44 -11.95 -10.77
C TYR A 234 -13.87 -13.13 -11.55
N PHE A 235 -14.16 -13.22 -12.84
CA PHE A 235 -13.55 -14.20 -13.74
C PHE A 235 -12.37 -13.60 -14.51
N ALA A 236 -11.17 -14.07 -14.17
CA ALA A 236 -9.94 -13.71 -14.86
C ALA A 236 -9.59 -14.72 -15.96
N TYR A 237 -9.35 -14.22 -17.18
CA TYR A 237 -8.94 -15.04 -18.33
C TYR A 237 -7.62 -14.59 -19.00
N GLY A 238 -7.09 -13.44 -18.56
CA GLY A 238 -5.87 -12.81 -19.08
C GLY A 238 -4.70 -12.87 -18.09
N SER A 239 -3.87 -11.83 -18.04
CA SER A 239 -2.76 -11.69 -17.07
C SER A 239 -3.21 -11.79 -15.61
N ASN A 240 -4.46 -11.40 -15.33
CA ASN A 240 -5.09 -11.50 -14.02
C ASN A 240 -5.36 -12.97 -13.58
N THR A 241 -5.01 -13.98 -14.38
CA THR A 241 -5.00 -15.39 -13.95
C THR A 241 -3.81 -15.71 -13.02
N SER A 242 -2.74 -14.90 -13.06
CA SER A 242 -1.63 -15.03 -12.11
C SER A 242 -2.00 -14.42 -10.76
N THR A 243 -1.83 -15.19 -9.69
CA THR A 243 -2.07 -14.70 -8.32
C THR A 243 -1.14 -13.55 -7.97
N GLY A 244 0.12 -13.59 -8.41
CA GLY A 244 1.09 -12.51 -8.19
C GLY A 244 0.65 -11.20 -8.84
N GLN A 245 0.20 -11.26 -10.10
CA GLN A 245 -0.33 -10.09 -10.81
C GLN A 245 -1.59 -9.54 -10.12
N MET A 246 -2.51 -10.43 -9.74
CA MET A 246 -3.75 -10.03 -9.09
C MET A 246 -3.49 -9.35 -7.75
N ARG A 247 -2.65 -9.92 -6.89
CA ARG A 247 -2.29 -9.30 -5.60
C ARG A 247 -1.60 -7.95 -5.77
N ALA A 248 -0.77 -7.78 -6.81
CA ALA A 248 -0.11 -6.50 -7.08
C ALA A 248 -1.09 -5.40 -7.51
N ARG A 249 -2.16 -5.75 -8.23
CA ARG A 249 -3.20 -4.82 -8.66
C ARG A 249 -4.27 -4.58 -7.59
N VAL A 250 -4.67 -5.66 -6.94
CA VAL A 250 -5.79 -5.74 -5.99
C VAL A 250 -5.37 -6.65 -4.83
N PRO A 251 -4.71 -6.10 -3.79
CA PRO A 251 -4.17 -6.89 -2.69
C PRO A 251 -5.23 -7.71 -1.91
N GLY A 252 -6.48 -7.24 -1.88
CA GLY A 252 -7.60 -7.91 -1.21
C GLY A 252 -8.20 -9.10 -1.97
N ALA A 253 -7.79 -9.32 -3.22
CA ALA A 253 -8.34 -10.40 -4.06
C ALA A 253 -8.04 -11.79 -3.48
N ARG A 254 -9.09 -12.57 -3.23
CA ARG A 254 -8.96 -13.95 -2.72
C ARG A 254 -9.26 -14.95 -3.84
N PRO A 255 -8.33 -15.85 -4.19
CA PRO A 255 -8.61 -16.86 -5.20
C PRO A 255 -9.68 -17.83 -4.72
N ILE A 256 -10.65 -18.12 -5.58
CA ILE A 256 -11.65 -19.18 -5.36
C ILE A 256 -11.12 -20.47 -6.00
N GLY A 257 -10.66 -20.40 -7.24
CA GLY A 257 -10.10 -21.56 -7.93
C GLY A 257 -10.24 -21.49 -9.45
N LYS A 258 -10.02 -22.65 -10.10
CA LYS A 258 -10.20 -22.83 -11.54
C LYS A 258 -11.66 -22.58 -11.92
N ALA A 259 -11.85 -21.86 -13.02
CA ALA A 259 -13.16 -21.54 -13.55
C ALA A 259 -13.22 -21.76 -15.07
N VAL A 260 -14.41 -22.08 -15.58
CA VAL A 260 -14.66 -22.29 -17.01
C VAL A 260 -15.83 -21.42 -17.49
N LEU A 261 -15.62 -20.69 -18.58
CA LEU A 261 -16.62 -19.87 -19.24
C LEU A 261 -17.01 -20.47 -20.60
N TYR A 262 -18.18 -21.10 -20.68
CA TYR A 262 -18.72 -21.75 -21.90
C TYR A 262 -19.40 -20.76 -22.85
N GLY A 263 -19.35 -21.02 -24.15
CA GLY A 263 -19.94 -20.15 -25.19
C GLY A 263 -19.07 -18.93 -25.52
N TRP A 264 -17.78 -18.98 -25.18
CA TRP A 264 -16.82 -17.89 -25.39
C TRP A 264 -15.49 -18.42 -25.89
N LYS A 265 -14.75 -17.57 -26.60
CA LYS A 265 -13.37 -17.84 -27.02
C LYS A 265 -12.41 -16.75 -26.58
N LEU A 266 -11.22 -17.20 -26.17
CA LEU A 266 -10.09 -16.32 -25.86
C LEU A 266 -9.38 -15.91 -27.16
N ASN A 267 -9.09 -14.62 -27.30
CA ASN A 267 -8.30 -14.04 -28.38
C ASN A 267 -7.25 -13.07 -27.80
N PHE A 268 -6.32 -12.61 -28.64
CA PHE A 268 -5.28 -11.66 -28.26
C PHE A 268 -5.30 -10.47 -29.21
N ARG A 269 -6.45 -9.80 -29.28
CA ARG A 269 -6.73 -8.73 -30.25
C ARG A 269 -7.08 -7.41 -29.59
N VAL A 270 -6.94 -7.30 -28.27
CA VAL A 270 -7.15 -6.02 -27.56
C VAL A 270 -5.89 -5.18 -27.71
N SER A 271 -6.02 -3.97 -28.25
CA SER A 271 -4.89 -3.07 -28.40
C SER A 271 -4.32 -2.68 -27.04
N ALA A 272 -3.01 -2.84 -26.85
CA ALA A 272 -2.32 -2.49 -25.61
C ALA A 272 -1.13 -1.55 -25.91
N PRO A 273 -1.39 -0.24 -26.08
CA PRO A 273 -0.37 0.73 -26.51
C PRO A 273 0.83 0.84 -25.57
N HIS A 274 0.65 0.49 -24.30
CA HIS A 274 1.71 0.44 -23.29
C HIS A 274 2.75 -0.68 -23.52
N PHE A 275 2.55 -1.52 -24.53
CA PHE A 275 3.44 -2.61 -24.92
C PHE A 275 4.05 -2.44 -26.33
N ASP A 276 4.32 -1.20 -26.77
CA ASP A 276 4.95 -0.90 -28.06
C ASP A 276 4.25 -1.63 -29.24
N ASP A 277 2.97 -1.32 -29.48
CA ASP A 277 2.07 -2.00 -30.42
C ASP A 277 1.72 -3.47 -30.07
N GLY A 278 1.79 -3.80 -28.78
CA GLY A 278 1.39 -5.10 -28.24
C GLY A 278 -0.12 -5.31 -28.16
N PHE A 279 -0.50 -6.56 -27.94
CA PHE A 279 -1.89 -6.98 -27.80
C PHE A 279 -2.11 -7.70 -26.47
N ALA A 280 -3.29 -7.50 -25.88
CA ALA A 280 -3.72 -8.16 -24.65
C ALA A 280 -4.85 -9.17 -24.93
N ALA A 281 -5.10 -10.03 -23.94
CA ALA A 281 -6.17 -11.01 -23.97
C ALA A 281 -7.54 -10.36 -24.05
N GLY A 282 -8.43 -10.88 -24.89
CA GLY A 282 -9.84 -10.51 -24.94
C GLY A 282 -10.71 -11.75 -25.06
N VAL A 283 -11.97 -11.63 -24.68
CA VAL A 283 -12.99 -12.68 -24.89
C VAL A 283 -14.12 -12.17 -25.77
N GLU A 284 -14.70 -13.05 -26.56
CA GLU A 284 -15.90 -12.78 -27.36
C GLU A 284 -16.79 -14.03 -27.40
N ARG A 285 -18.08 -13.83 -27.67
CA ARG A 285 -19.04 -14.93 -27.82
C ARG A 285 -18.64 -15.86 -28.98
N SER A 286 -18.87 -17.14 -28.79
CA SER A 286 -18.57 -18.20 -29.77
C SER A 286 -19.64 -19.30 -29.71
N SER A 287 -19.38 -20.46 -30.30
CA SER A 287 -20.26 -21.64 -30.19
C SER A 287 -20.33 -22.16 -28.76
N ASP A 288 -21.40 -22.86 -28.41
CA ASP A 288 -21.62 -23.41 -27.07
C ASP A 288 -20.57 -24.46 -26.66
N ASP A 289 -19.94 -25.12 -27.64
CA ASP A 289 -18.84 -26.07 -27.43
C ASP A 289 -17.50 -25.38 -27.09
N ASP A 290 -17.36 -24.09 -27.40
CA ASP A 290 -16.15 -23.34 -27.07
C ASP A 290 -16.16 -22.91 -25.61
N PHE A 291 -14.98 -22.91 -24.98
CA PHE A 291 -14.83 -22.44 -23.61
C PHE A 291 -13.51 -21.71 -23.38
N VAL A 292 -13.49 -20.91 -22.32
CA VAL A 292 -12.29 -20.25 -21.80
C VAL A 292 -12.02 -20.75 -20.39
N GLU A 293 -10.83 -21.31 -20.16
CA GLU A 293 -10.34 -21.59 -18.81
C GLU A 293 -9.76 -20.32 -18.20
N GLY A 294 -10.07 -20.09 -16.92
CA GLY A 294 -9.61 -18.94 -16.15
C GLY A 294 -9.58 -19.23 -14.66
N VAL A 295 -9.50 -18.15 -13.88
CA VAL A 295 -9.46 -18.19 -12.41
C VAL A 295 -10.57 -17.31 -11.87
N ALA A 296 -11.35 -17.83 -10.93
CA ALA A 296 -12.33 -17.05 -10.19
C ALA A 296 -11.69 -16.45 -8.94
N TYR A 297 -11.95 -15.16 -8.69
CA TYR A 297 -11.53 -14.44 -7.49
C TYR A 297 -12.76 -13.86 -6.77
N SER A 298 -12.71 -13.84 -5.44
CA SER A 298 -13.64 -13.15 -4.55
C SER A 298 -13.07 -11.77 -4.23
N LEU A 299 -13.80 -10.70 -4.59
CA LEU A 299 -13.39 -9.31 -4.40
C LEU A 299 -14.36 -8.55 -3.50
N SER A 300 -13.84 -7.65 -2.68
CA SER A 300 -14.64 -6.62 -2.00
C SER A 300 -15.16 -5.56 -2.99
N ILE A 301 -16.02 -4.64 -2.52
CA ILE A 301 -16.52 -3.56 -3.38
C ILE A 301 -15.40 -2.56 -3.73
N SER A 302 -14.45 -2.27 -2.83
CA SER A 302 -13.26 -1.48 -3.19
C SER A 302 -12.38 -2.19 -4.19
N ASP A 303 -12.11 -3.48 -3.99
CA ASP A 303 -11.26 -4.27 -4.87
C ASP A 303 -11.84 -4.30 -6.29
N LYS A 304 -13.16 -4.50 -6.39
CA LYS A 304 -13.86 -4.42 -7.67
C LYS A 304 -13.72 -3.05 -8.31
N ARG A 305 -13.90 -1.95 -7.55
CA ARG A 305 -13.77 -0.59 -8.07
C ARG A 305 -12.36 -0.30 -8.57
N SER A 306 -11.34 -0.66 -7.78
CA SER A 306 -9.94 -0.50 -8.19
C SER A 306 -9.61 -1.32 -9.43
N LEU A 307 -10.15 -2.54 -9.55
CA LEU A 307 -9.98 -3.34 -10.77
C LEU A 307 -10.67 -2.69 -11.97
N ASP A 308 -11.89 -2.17 -11.80
CA ASP A 308 -12.61 -1.47 -12.86
C ASP A 308 -11.85 -0.24 -13.37
N GLU A 309 -11.18 0.50 -12.48
CA GLU A 309 -10.31 1.63 -12.84
C GLU A 309 -9.07 1.20 -13.61
N ILE A 310 -8.46 0.06 -13.24
CA ILE A 310 -7.27 -0.49 -13.93
C ILE A 310 -7.62 -0.97 -15.35
N GLU A 311 -8.77 -1.62 -15.52
CA GLU A 311 -9.21 -2.17 -16.81
C GLU A 311 -9.93 -1.12 -17.70
N PHE A 312 -10.12 0.10 -17.18
CA PHE A 312 -10.78 1.19 -17.88
C PHE A 312 -10.06 1.57 -19.18
N GLY A 313 -10.84 1.94 -20.20
CA GLY A 313 -10.35 2.38 -21.51
C GLY A 313 -10.10 1.26 -22.52
N GLY A 314 -9.84 0.02 -22.08
CA GLY A 314 -9.72 -1.15 -22.96
C GLY A 314 -10.90 -2.11 -22.90
N TYR A 315 -11.56 -2.17 -21.74
CA TYR A 315 -12.61 -3.14 -21.45
C TYR A 315 -13.83 -2.49 -20.78
N LYS A 316 -14.93 -3.21 -20.74
CA LYS A 316 -16.13 -2.90 -19.94
C LYS A 316 -16.52 -4.09 -19.07
N PRO A 317 -17.08 -3.87 -17.87
CA PRO A 317 -17.61 -4.96 -17.07
C PRO A 317 -18.85 -5.58 -17.73
N ALA A 318 -18.98 -6.90 -17.63
CA ALA A 318 -20.15 -7.67 -18.03
C ALA A 318 -20.39 -8.81 -17.02
N ILE A 319 -21.64 -9.28 -16.93
CA ILE A 319 -22.01 -10.43 -16.12
C ILE A 319 -22.05 -11.68 -17.00
N VAL A 320 -21.49 -12.78 -16.50
CA VAL A 320 -21.42 -14.08 -17.16
C VAL A 320 -21.70 -15.20 -16.16
N ASN A 321 -22.11 -16.36 -16.67
CA ASN A 321 -22.19 -17.58 -15.89
C ASN A 321 -20.91 -18.40 -16.14
N ILE A 322 -20.15 -18.63 -15.08
CA ILE A 322 -18.95 -19.47 -15.09
C ILE A 322 -19.21 -20.75 -14.31
N LYS A 323 -18.43 -21.79 -14.57
CA LYS A 323 -18.43 -23.03 -13.80
C LYS A 323 -17.23 -23.05 -12.86
N VAL A 324 -17.47 -23.17 -11.57
CA VAL A 324 -16.45 -23.28 -10.49
C VAL A 324 -16.79 -24.52 -9.69
N ASP A 325 -15.82 -25.44 -9.54
CA ASP A 325 -16.00 -26.70 -8.80
C ASP A 325 -17.25 -27.53 -9.17
N GLY A 326 -17.66 -27.45 -10.44
CA GLY A 326 -18.83 -28.18 -10.93
C GLY A 326 -20.13 -27.37 -10.94
N GLU A 327 -20.19 -26.27 -10.21
CA GLU A 327 -21.38 -25.44 -10.04
C GLU A 327 -21.35 -24.20 -10.92
N HIS A 328 -22.52 -23.79 -11.42
CA HIS A 328 -22.66 -22.54 -12.16
C HIS A 328 -22.85 -21.37 -11.20
N VAL A 329 -21.98 -20.36 -11.33
CA VAL A 329 -22.05 -19.15 -10.53
C VAL A 329 -22.04 -17.91 -11.43
N GLU A 330 -22.79 -16.90 -11.01
CA GLU A 330 -22.74 -15.58 -11.65
C GLU A 330 -21.42 -14.91 -11.29
N ALA A 331 -20.68 -14.45 -12.30
CA ALA A 331 -19.43 -13.73 -12.13
C ALA A 331 -19.42 -12.51 -13.05
N TYR A 332 -18.64 -11.50 -12.65
CA TYR A 332 -18.34 -10.40 -13.54
C TYR A 332 -17.00 -10.62 -14.24
N VAL A 333 -16.89 -10.08 -15.44
CA VAL A 333 -15.73 -10.20 -16.32
C VAL A 333 -15.53 -8.90 -17.09
N HIS A 334 -14.29 -8.55 -17.39
CA HIS A 334 -13.98 -7.41 -18.26
C HIS A 334 -13.95 -7.87 -19.72
N VAL A 335 -14.92 -7.45 -20.53
CA VAL A 335 -14.98 -7.76 -21.97
C VAL A 335 -14.42 -6.60 -22.79
N PRO A 336 -13.69 -6.87 -23.88
CA PRO A 336 -13.04 -5.84 -24.67
C PRO A 336 -14.05 -4.89 -25.33
N LEU A 337 -13.73 -3.59 -25.35
CA LEU A 337 -14.54 -2.58 -26.04
C LEU A 337 -14.42 -2.68 -27.56
N ALA A 338 -13.21 -2.99 -28.03
CA ALA A 338 -12.90 -3.15 -29.44
C ALA A 338 -11.84 -4.24 -29.62
N LEU A 339 -11.97 -5.00 -30.70
CA LEU A 339 -11.00 -5.99 -31.13
C LEU A 339 -10.35 -5.52 -32.43
N SER A 340 -9.03 -5.59 -32.49
CA SER A 340 -8.29 -5.33 -33.71
C SER A 340 -8.64 -6.35 -34.80
N LYS A 341 -8.62 -5.89 -36.05
CA LYS A 341 -8.72 -6.77 -37.22
C LYS A 341 -7.44 -7.57 -37.46
N ARG A 342 -6.32 -7.17 -36.83
CA ARG A 342 -5.07 -7.93 -36.88
C ARG A 342 -5.20 -9.22 -36.07
N THR A 343 -4.97 -10.35 -36.74
CA THR A 343 -5.00 -11.69 -36.14
C THR A 343 -3.61 -12.31 -36.01
N ASP A 344 -2.60 -11.68 -36.62
CA ASP A 344 -1.20 -12.13 -36.69
C ASP A 344 -0.34 -11.65 -35.51
N ALA A 345 -0.85 -10.70 -34.74
CA ALA A 345 -0.10 -10.07 -33.68
C ALA A 345 -0.09 -10.94 -32.42
N LEU A 346 1.06 -10.93 -31.73
CA LEU A 346 1.29 -11.72 -30.53
C LEU A 346 1.43 -10.77 -29.34
N PRO A 347 0.94 -11.16 -28.15
CA PRO A 347 1.25 -10.45 -26.93
C PRO A 347 2.76 -10.44 -26.65
N PRO A 348 3.24 -9.47 -25.86
CA PRO A 348 4.61 -9.47 -25.37
C PRO A 348 4.91 -10.75 -24.56
N ILE A 349 6.15 -11.24 -24.66
CA ILE A 349 6.59 -12.43 -23.91
C ILE A 349 6.33 -12.30 -22.39
N PRO A 350 6.64 -11.17 -21.72
CA PRO A 350 6.33 -11.02 -20.29
C PRO A 350 4.84 -11.17 -19.97
N TYR A 351 3.95 -10.73 -20.86
CA TYR A 351 2.51 -10.89 -20.69
C TYR A 351 2.08 -12.36 -20.80
N ILE A 352 2.66 -13.10 -21.76
CA ILE A 352 2.42 -14.54 -21.92
C ILE A 352 2.92 -15.31 -20.69
N GLU A 353 4.08 -14.95 -20.15
CA GLU A 353 4.63 -15.60 -18.95
C GLU A 353 3.74 -15.43 -17.71
N LEU A 354 3.13 -14.26 -17.52
CA LEU A 354 2.13 -14.07 -16.46
C LEU A 354 0.96 -15.05 -16.61
N MET A 355 0.44 -15.22 -17.82
CA MET A 355 -0.66 -16.15 -18.08
C MET A 355 -0.24 -17.61 -17.92
N ILE A 356 0.99 -17.97 -18.32
CA ILE A 356 1.55 -19.32 -18.12
C ILE A 356 1.69 -19.60 -16.62
N ALA A 357 2.15 -18.64 -15.82
CA ALA A 357 2.26 -18.77 -14.37
C ALA A 357 0.88 -19.07 -13.76
N GLY A 358 -0.14 -18.28 -14.06
CA GLY A 358 -1.51 -18.53 -13.63
C GLY A 358 -2.07 -19.88 -14.09
N ALA A 359 -1.82 -20.24 -15.36
CA ALA A 359 -2.26 -21.52 -15.89
C ALA A 359 -1.63 -22.72 -15.17
N LYS A 360 -0.37 -22.61 -14.74
CA LYS A 360 0.31 -23.63 -13.93
C LYS A 360 -0.20 -23.64 -12.49
N GLU A 361 -0.39 -22.47 -11.88
CA GLU A 361 -0.90 -22.32 -10.50
C GLU A 361 -2.26 -23.02 -10.31
N TYR A 362 -3.16 -22.93 -11.30
CA TYR A 362 -4.54 -23.43 -11.18
C TYR A 362 -4.87 -24.62 -12.10
N GLY A 363 -3.88 -25.24 -12.76
CA GLY A 363 -4.12 -26.42 -13.61
C GLY A 363 -5.03 -26.14 -14.82
N LEU A 364 -4.80 -25.02 -15.52
CA LEU A 364 -5.53 -24.64 -16.73
C LEU A 364 -4.90 -25.28 -17.98
N SER A 365 -5.00 -26.60 -18.11
CA SER A 365 -4.25 -27.39 -19.09
C SER A 365 -4.45 -26.98 -20.55
N ASN A 366 -5.68 -26.60 -20.95
CA ASN A 366 -5.96 -26.19 -22.33
C ASN A 366 -5.37 -24.81 -22.60
N SER A 367 -5.52 -23.89 -21.65
CA SER A 367 -4.90 -22.56 -21.72
C SER A 367 -3.37 -22.67 -21.74
N LEU A 368 -2.78 -23.52 -20.90
CA LEU A 368 -1.33 -23.70 -20.79
C LEU A 368 -0.71 -24.13 -22.13
N ALA A 369 -1.23 -25.19 -22.76
CA ALA A 369 -0.72 -25.68 -24.03
C ALA A 369 -0.79 -24.61 -25.14
N ARG A 370 -1.89 -23.84 -25.18
CA ARG A 370 -2.06 -22.74 -26.13
C ARG A 370 -1.05 -21.61 -25.89
N LEU A 371 -0.81 -21.25 -24.63
CA LEU A 371 0.11 -20.17 -24.23
C LEU A 371 1.57 -20.54 -24.49
N GLU A 372 1.99 -21.79 -24.22
CA GLU A 372 3.34 -22.26 -24.52
C GLU A 372 3.61 -22.23 -26.03
N SER A 373 2.68 -22.71 -26.85
CA SER A 373 2.78 -22.58 -28.31
C SER A 373 2.90 -21.11 -28.77
N MET A 374 2.16 -20.21 -28.11
CA MET A 374 2.21 -18.78 -28.40
C MET A 374 3.56 -18.17 -28.05
N ARG A 375 4.12 -18.53 -26.89
CA ARG A 375 5.45 -18.11 -26.45
C ARG A 375 6.53 -18.52 -27.45
N GLU A 376 6.51 -19.76 -27.93
CA GLU A 376 7.47 -20.23 -28.93
C GLU A 376 7.37 -19.48 -30.25
N ARG A 377 6.16 -19.10 -30.68
CA ARG A 377 5.98 -18.21 -31.84
C ARG A 377 6.54 -16.81 -31.58
N ALA A 378 6.34 -16.27 -30.37
CA ALA A 378 6.84 -14.94 -30.00
C ALA A 378 8.38 -14.89 -29.97
N TYR A 379 9.04 -15.91 -29.41
CA TYR A 379 10.50 -16.02 -29.42
C TYR A 379 11.05 -16.13 -30.85
N ARG A 380 10.46 -16.97 -31.70
CA ARG A 380 10.88 -17.09 -33.11
C ARG A 380 10.73 -15.77 -33.87
N LYS A 381 9.63 -15.04 -33.67
CA LYS A 381 9.42 -13.72 -34.27
C LYS A 381 10.51 -12.74 -33.84
N LYS A 382 10.81 -12.66 -32.55
CA LYS A 382 11.86 -11.80 -32.01
C LYS A 382 13.24 -12.15 -32.57
N ALA A 383 13.58 -13.44 -32.64
CA ALA A 383 14.84 -13.90 -33.23
C ALA A 383 14.96 -13.53 -34.72
N SER A 384 13.87 -13.70 -35.49
CA SER A 384 13.85 -13.36 -36.93
C SER A 384 14.02 -11.85 -37.19
N GLN A 385 13.47 -11.01 -36.32
CA GLN A 385 13.65 -9.56 -36.40
C GLN A 385 15.10 -9.15 -36.11
N VAL A 386 15.72 -9.74 -35.08
CA VAL A 386 17.13 -9.49 -34.76
C VAL A 386 18.05 -9.92 -35.91
N ALA A 387 17.80 -11.11 -36.48
CA ALA A 387 18.55 -11.59 -37.64
C ALA A 387 18.37 -10.68 -38.87
N GLY A 388 17.14 -10.22 -39.14
CA GLY A 388 16.84 -9.29 -40.24
C GLY A 388 17.57 -7.95 -40.10
N VAL A 389 17.62 -7.38 -38.89
CA VAL A 389 18.36 -6.15 -38.60
C VAL A 389 19.86 -6.35 -38.78
N GLN A 390 20.42 -7.48 -38.36
CA GLN A 390 21.84 -7.81 -38.58
C GLN A 390 22.19 -7.95 -40.07
N VAL A 391 21.32 -8.58 -40.86
CA VAL A 391 21.50 -8.72 -42.32
C VAL A 391 21.41 -7.36 -43.00
N GLN A 392 20.43 -6.52 -42.62
CA GLN A 392 20.28 -5.17 -43.16
C GLN A 392 21.50 -4.29 -42.85
N TYR A 393 22.05 -4.38 -41.63
CA TYR A 393 23.25 -3.65 -41.24
C TYR A 393 24.49 -4.11 -42.02
N LYS A 394 24.68 -5.42 -42.20
CA LYS A 394 25.76 -5.97 -43.04
C LYS A 394 25.63 -5.53 -44.51
N GLY A 395 24.41 -5.53 -45.05
CA GLY A 395 24.15 -5.05 -46.41
C GLY A 395 24.39 -3.55 -46.58
N LEU A 396 24.08 -2.73 -45.57
CA LEU A 396 24.37 -1.30 -45.57
C LEU A 396 25.88 -1.04 -45.53
N LEU A 397 26.62 -1.75 -44.68
CA LEU A 397 28.09 -1.67 -44.60
C LEU A 397 28.76 -2.08 -45.92
N GLN A 398 28.29 -3.14 -46.58
CA GLN A 398 28.81 -3.57 -47.89
C GLN A 398 28.52 -2.55 -49.01
N ARG A 399 27.37 -1.87 -48.98
CA ARG A 399 27.02 -0.83 -49.98
C ARG A 399 27.73 0.50 -49.75
N MET A 400 28.15 0.79 -48.52
CA MET A 400 28.90 2.00 -48.18
C MET A 400 30.38 1.94 -48.56
N ALA A 401 30.88 0.83 -49.12
CA ALA A 401 32.26 0.66 -49.58
C ALA A 401 33.29 1.28 -48.61
N ILE A 402 33.18 0.94 -47.32
CA ILE A 402 34.25 1.21 -46.36
C ILE A 402 35.22 0.03 -46.50
N PRO A 403 36.44 0.21 -47.05
CA PRO A 403 37.41 -0.87 -47.10
C PRO A 403 37.79 -1.24 -45.67
N ASP A 404 37.74 -2.54 -45.37
CA ASP A 404 38.33 -3.24 -44.23
C ASP A 404 38.89 -2.38 -43.09
N LEU A 405 38.06 -2.13 -42.08
CA LEU A 405 38.52 -1.66 -40.76
C LEU A 405 38.40 -2.73 -39.66
N PHE A 406 38.07 -3.97 -40.02
CA PHE A 406 38.17 -5.12 -39.12
C PHE A 406 38.81 -6.29 -39.86
N GLY A 407 40.15 -6.33 -39.85
CA GLY A 407 40.88 -7.57 -40.06
C GLY A 407 40.43 -8.57 -39.00
N VAL A 408 39.68 -9.58 -39.41
CA VAL A 408 39.43 -10.78 -38.61
C VAL A 408 40.76 -11.52 -38.55
N ASN A 409 41.47 -11.40 -37.44
CA ASN A 409 42.63 -12.24 -37.20
C ASN A 409 42.12 -13.62 -36.78
N GLU A 410 42.28 -14.61 -37.65
CA GLU A 410 42.03 -16.04 -37.38
C GLU A 410 43.07 -16.57 -36.38
N ASP A 411 43.02 -16.12 -35.12
CA ASP A 411 43.79 -16.75 -34.05
C ASP A 411 43.14 -16.46 -32.69
N THR A 412 42.05 -17.18 -32.40
CA THR A 412 41.57 -17.40 -31.03
C THR A 412 40.62 -18.61 -31.02
N ARG A 413 41.19 -19.80 -31.22
CA ARG A 413 40.56 -21.03 -30.74
C ARG A 413 40.65 -21.03 -29.21
N HIS A 414 39.52 -21.36 -28.57
CA HIS A 414 39.29 -21.45 -27.13
C HIS A 414 39.11 -20.14 -26.36
N ARG A 415 37.85 -19.73 -26.19
CA ARG A 415 37.26 -19.44 -24.87
C ARG A 415 35.73 -19.39 -24.96
N SER A 416 35.10 -19.99 -23.96
CA SER A 416 33.67 -20.19 -23.77
C SER A 416 32.84 -18.91 -23.86
N LEU A 417 31.72 -18.99 -24.60
CA LEU A 417 30.60 -18.06 -24.51
C LEU A 417 29.97 -18.15 -23.11
N SER A 418 30.15 -17.11 -22.28
CA SER A 418 29.30 -16.86 -21.11
C SER A 418 28.07 -16.05 -21.53
N SER A 419 26.93 -16.34 -20.91
CA SER A 419 25.56 -15.96 -21.24
C SER A 419 25.17 -14.48 -21.10
N ASP A 420 26.13 -13.58 -20.94
CA ASP A 420 25.87 -12.13 -20.84
C ASP A 420 26.64 -11.41 -21.94
N GLY A 421 25.92 -10.96 -22.97
CA GLY A 421 26.48 -10.35 -24.18
C GLY A 421 27.14 -8.99 -23.92
N VAL A 422 28.31 -8.97 -23.30
CA VAL A 422 29.13 -7.77 -23.07
C VAL A 422 30.52 -7.97 -23.70
N LEU A 423 30.78 -7.24 -24.78
CA LEU A 423 32.12 -7.11 -25.37
C LEU A 423 32.91 -6.05 -24.59
N TYR A 424 33.98 -6.46 -23.90
CA TYR A 424 34.97 -5.54 -23.35
C TYR A 424 36.04 -5.22 -24.41
N CYS A 425 36.20 -3.93 -24.75
CA CYS A 425 37.32 -3.47 -25.57
C CYS A 425 38.38 -2.81 -24.69
N ARG A 426 39.63 -3.25 -24.83
CA ARG A 426 40.77 -2.88 -23.99
C ARG A 426 41.54 -1.70 -24.60
N ALA A 427 41.02 -0.49 -24.42
CA ALA A 427 41.79 0.77 -24.43
C ALA A 427 40.82 1.92 -24.09
N GLY A 428 41.07 2.63 -22.99
CA GLY A 428 40.17 3.62 -22.40
C GLY A 428 39.81 4.83 -23.27
N ARG A 429 38.87 4.68 -24.20
CA ARG A 429 37.99 5.73 -24.73
C ARG A 429 36.58 5.17 -24.94
N LEU A 430 35.60 5.71 -24.22
CA LEU A 430 34.18 5.48 -24.48
C LEU A 430 33.85 6.02 -25.88
N CYS A 431 33.47 5.16 -26.82
CA CYS A 431 32.72 5.59 -28.00
C CYS A 431 31.23 5.38 -27.74
N CYS A 432 30.52 6.47 -27.46
CA CYS A 432 29.07 6.51 -27.64
C CYS A 432 28.78 6.39 -29.14
N LEU A 433 28.24 5.26 -29.60
CA LEU A 433 27.59 5.22 -30.91
C LEU A 433 26.14 5.68 -30.73
N VAL A 434 25.91 6.99 -30.88
CA VAL A 434 24.58 7.58 -31.03
C VAL A 434 24.20 7.45 -32.50
N SER A 435 23.21 6.64 -32.83
CA SER A 435 22.57 6.71 -34.15
C SER A 435 21.55 7.85 -34.14
N SER A 436 21.94 9.00 -34.68
CA SER A 436 21.02 10.10 -34.94
C SER A 436 20.46 10.00 -36.36
N VAL A 437 19.27 9.39 -36.51
CA VAL A 437 18.30 9.80 -37.55
C VAL A 437 16.90 9.71 -36.95
N GLY A 438 16.31 10.86 -36.61
CA GLY A 438 14.91 11.01 -36.18
C GLY A 438 14.72 11.29 -34.69
N GLY A 439 14.65 12.56 -34.30
CA GLY A 439 14.68 13.02 -32.91
C GLY A 439 13.59 12.49 -31.96
N ARG A 440 14.02 11.99 -30.80
CA ARG A 440 13.77 12.54 -29.45
C ARG A 440 14.42 11.63 -28.41
N CYS A 441 15.36 12.18 -27.64
CA CYS A 441 16.06 11.47 -26.57
C CYS A 441 15.28 11.68 -25.26
N TRP A 442 14.77 10.60 -24.65
CA TRP A 442 14.32 10.61 -23.26
C TRP A 442 15.25 9.71 -22.45
N SER A 443 16.04 10.31 -21.57
CA SER A 443 16.92 9.59 -20.64
C SER A 443 16.08 9.04 -19.48
N SER A 444 16.12 7.73 -19.27
CA SER A 444 15.69 7.09 -18.03
C SER A 444 16.85 6.31 -17.44
N ARG A 445 17.17 6.65 -16.19
CA ARG A 445 18.30 6.19 -15.39
C ARG A 445 18.26 4.67 -15.17
N CYS A 446 19.37 3.98 -15.46
CA CYS A 446 19.70 2.71 -14.80
C CYS A 446 20.47 3.02 -13.51
N LEU A 447 19.79 2.86 -12.37
CA LEU A 447 20.40 2.73 -11.06
C LEU A 447 20.74 1.25 -10.86
N ILE A 448 22.02 0.90 -10.81
CA ILE A 448 22.47 -0.36 -10.20
C ILE A 448 23.16 0.02 -8.89
N ALA A 449 22.53 -0.41 -7.80
CA ALA A 449 23.06 -0.31 -6.45
C ALA A 449 24.17 -1.35 -6.25
N ALA A 450 25.34 -0.92 -5.78
CA ALA A 450 26.36 -1.78 -5.23
C ALA A 450 26.50 -1.48 -3.73
N SER A 451 26.28 -2.50 -2.90
CA SER A 451 26.48 -2.46 -1.45
C SER A 451 27.98 -2.48 -1.12
N PRO A 452 28.48 -1.77 -0.10
CA PRO A 452 29.90 -1.79 0.25
C PRO A 452 30.21 -2.92 1.24
N ALA A 453 30.98 -3.91 0.80
CA ALA A 453 31.66 -4.85 1.68
C ALA A 453 33.11 -4.39 1.89
N SER A 454 33.48 -4.35 3.17
CA SER A 454 34.75 -3.98 3.77
C SER A 454 35.96 -4.77 3.26
N ALA A 455 37.06 -4.07 2.95
CA ALA A 455 38.42 -4.57 3.16
C ALA A 455 39.44 -3.41 3.08
N ARG A 456 39.98 -3.00 4.23
CA ARG A 456 41.29 -2.32 4.33
C ARG A 456 42.12 -3.09 5.34
N ALA A 457 43.20 -3.69 4.85
CA ALA A 457 44.34 -4.11 5.64
C ALA A 457 45.57 -3.41 5.05
N GLY A 458 46.44 -2.89 5.91
CA GLY A 458 47.67 -2.19 5.54
C GLY A 458 48.33 -1.64 6.79
N GLU A 459 49.20 -2.47 7.36
CA GLU A 459 49.97 -2.28 8.60
C GLU A 459 50.99 -1.13 8.50
N GLY A 460 51.30 -0.54 9.66
CA GLY A 460 52.42 0.38 9.90
C GLY A 460 53.77 -0.34 10.03
N PRO A 461 54.84 0.41 10.32
CA PRO A 461 55.08 0.89 11.69
C PRO A 461 54.81 2.38 11.93
#